data_AF-A0A314UE03-F1
#
_entry.id   AF-A0A314UE03-F1
#
_cell.length_a   1.000
_cell.length_b   1.000
_cell.length_c   1.000
_cell.angle_alpha   90.00
_cell.angle_beta   90.00
_cell.angle_gamma   90.00
#
_symmetry.space_group_name_H-M   'P 1'
#
loop_
_entity.id
_entity.type
_entity.pdbx_description
1 polymer ?
#
loop_
_entity_poly.entity_id
_entity_poly.type
_entity_poly.pdbx_seq_one_letter_code
_entity_poly.pdbx_strand_id
1 'polypeptide(L)'
;MAPFKTILFVCVLIAAVSSVSKAQDLGLGGVISIQGTVYCTVNGTVGAADATVVLKCGATNTKIASVTTTRAGVFSILLNLLHFNVSSILSNCSVVVTTPLAACNATLSPTQALTSPLQLLKTTVIDNLPIISVGALGFHVTS
;
A
#
# COMPACT_ATOMS: atom_id res chain seq x y z
N MET A 1 26.23 -54.35 -32.73
CA MET A 1 26.62 -52.98 -32.32
C MET A 1 25.37 -52.08 -32.37
N ALA A 2 25.05 -51.41 -31.26
CA ALA A 2 24.26 -50.16 -31.17
C ALA A 2 22.74 -50.13 -31.48
N PRO A 3 21.86 -50.75 -30.66
CA PRO A 3 20.50 -50.22 -30.46
C PRO A 3 20.38 -49.33 -29.21
N PHE A 4 21.28 -49.51 -28.22
CA PHE A 4 21.26 -48.80 -26.93
C PHE A 4 21.48 -47.28 -27.06
N LYS A 5 22.27 -46.84 -28.05
CA LYS A 5 22.63 -45.42 -28.22
C LYS A 5 21.46 -44.58 -28.74
N THR A 6 20.58 -45.16 -29.54
CA THR A 6 19.44 -44.47 -30.16
C THR A 6 18.30 -44.23 -29.16
N ILE A 7 18.06 -45.20 -28.27
CA ILE A 7 17.06 -45.10 -27.19
C ILE A 7 17.44 -44.02 -26.17
N LEU A 8 18.72 -43.93 -25.81
CA LEU A 8 19.21 -42.93 -24.85
C LEU A 8 19.07 -41.50 -25.41
N PHE A 9 19.25 -41.33 -26.72
CA PHE A 9 19.10 -40.03 -27.39
C PHE A 9 17.64 -39.55 -27.41
N VAL A 10 16.69 -40.46 -27.67
CA VAL A 10 15.24 -40.16 -27.65
C VAL A 10 14.76 -39.77 -26.25
N CYS A 11 15.19 -40.48 -25.19
CA CYS A 11 14.79 -40.14 -23.83
C CYS A 11 15.30 -38.77 -23.37
N VAL A 12 16.50 -38.36 -23.80
CA VAL A 12 17.08 -37.04 -23.48
C VAL A 12 16.34 -35.90 -24.19
N LEU A 13 15.86 -36.11 -25.42
CA LEU A 13 15.09 -35.11 -26.16
C LEU A 13 13.72 -34.83 -25.53
N ILE A 14 13.08 -35.83 -24.92
CA ILE A 14 11.77 -35.67 -24.26
C ILE A 14 11.92 -35.01 -22.87
N ALA A 15 13.05 -35.23 -22.18
CA ALA A 15 13.33 -34.56 -20.91
C ALA A 15 13.66 -33.05 -21.05
N ALA A 16 14.02 -32.59 -22.26
CA ALA A 16 14.37 -31.19 -22.50
C ALA A 16 13.16 -30.25 -22.71
N VAL A 17 11.93 -30.77 -22.84
CA VAL A 17 10.72 -29.96 -23.10
C VAL A 17 9.83 -29.74 -21.88
N SER A 18 10.27 -30.09 -20.68
CA SER A 18 9.52 -29.81 -19.45
C SER A 18 10.11 -28.67 -18.63
N SER A 19 10.81 -27.72 -19.25
CA SER A 19 10.81 -26.35 -18.74
C SER A 19 9.42 -25.77 -19.00
N VAL A 20 8.46 -26.16 -18.16
CA VAL A 20 7.34 -25.27 -17.86
C VAL A 20 7.98 -24.08 -17.16
N SER A 21 8.44 -23.14 -17.97
CA SER A 21 8.61 -21.76 -17.57
C SER A 21 7.32 -21.42 -16.83
N LYS A 22 7.43 -21.10 -15.54
CA LYS A 22 6.35 -20.41 -14.82
C LYS A 22 6.23 -18.99 -15.39
N ALA A 23 5.97 -18.89 -16.68
CA ALA A 23 5.48 -17.70 -17.35
C ALA A 23 3.96 -17.65 -17.15
N GLN A 24 3.58 -17.65 -15.88
CA GLN A 24 2.39 -16.96 -15.42
C GLN A 24 2.87 -16.00 -14.34
N ASP A 25 3.84 -15.16 -14.72
CA ASP A 25 3.78 -13.75 -14.34
C ASP A 25 2.53 -13.20 -15.02
N LEU A 26 1.37 -13.57 -14.46
CA LEU A 26 0.15 -12.85 -14.71
C LEU A 26 0.44 -11.53 -14.03
N GLY A 27 0.81 -10.51 -14.83
CA GLY A 27 1.15 -9.16 -14.41
C GLY A 27 0.00 -8.41 -13.71
N LEU A 28 -0.84 -9.12 -12.97
CA LEU A 28 -1.66 -8.62 -11.89
C LEU A 28 -0.75 -8.44 -10.67
N GLY A 29 0.18 -7.50 -10.79
CA GLY A 29 0.77 -6.86 -9.62
C GLY A 29 -0.38 -6.36 -8.77
N GLY A 30 -0.58 -6.99 -7.61
CA GLY A 30 -1.69 -6.62 -6.75
C GLY A 30 -1.63 -5.15 -6.34
N VAL A 31 -2.68 -4.70 -5.66
CA VAL A 31 -2.77 -3.33 -5.18
C VAL A 31 -2.81 -3.26 -3.67
N ILE A 32 -2.11 -2.28 -3.11
CA ILE A 32 -2.22 -1.90 -1.70
C ILE A 32 -3.14 -0.68 -1.66
N SER A 33 -4.30 -0.83 -1.05
CA SER A 33 -5.24 0.25 -0.80
C SER A 33 -5.09 0.72 0.65
N ILE A 34 -4.49 1.88 0.84
CA ILE A 34 -4.39 2.53 2.14
C ILE A 34 -5.58 3.46 2.29
N GLN A 35 -6.43 3.22 3.27
CA GLN A 35 -7.63 4.00 3.52
C GLN A 35 -7.65 4.49 4.96
N GLY A 36 -8.31 5.61 5.18
CA GLY A 36 -8.54 6.11 6.53
C GLY A 36 -9.42 7.33 6.51
N THR A 37 -9.79 7.77 7.69
CA THR A 37 -10.60 8.97 7.87
C THR A 37 -9.86 9.93 8.79
N VAL A 38 -9.58 11.13 8.29
CA VAL A 38 -9.04 12.22 9.09
C VAL A 38 -10.23 12.97 9.68
N TYR A 39 -10.20 13.18 10.99
CA TYR A 39 -11.22 13.96 11.69
C TYR A 39 -10.63 15.28 12.17
N CYS A 40 -11.44 16.34 12.13
CA CYS A 40 -11.08 17.67 12.64
C CYS A 40 -11.43 17.89 14.11
N THR A 41 -12.03 16.89 14.75
CA THR A 41 -12.40 16.91 16.16
C THR A 41 -11.87 15.66 16.85
N VAL A 42 -11.39 15.80 18.08
CA VAL A 42 -10.96 14.65 18.92
C VAL A 42 -12.06 13.61 19.11
N ASN A 43 -13.34 14.01 19.07
CA ASN A 43 -14.50 13.12 19.14
C ASN A 43 -14.89 12.47 17.81
N GLY A 44 -14.16 12.71 16.71
CA GLY A 44 -14.41 12.06 15.43
C GLY A 44 -15.73 12.44 14.74
N THR A 45 -16.33 13.58 15.09
CA THR A 45 -17.69 13.94 14.63
C THR A 45 -17.68 14.70 13.31
N VAL A 46 -16.60 15.45 13.04
CA VAL A 46 -16.45 16.24 11.80
C VAL A 46 -15.25 15.71 11.03
N GLY A 47 -15.50 15.24 9.80
CA GLY A 47 -14.45 14.84 8.87
C GLY A 47 -13.64 16.05 8.39
N ALA A 48 -12.34 15.86 8.23
CA ALA A 48 -11.46 16.89 7.69
C ALA A 48 -11.62 16.99 6.18
N ALA A 49 -12.49 17.89 5.71
CA ALA A 49 -12.64 18.15 4.29
C ALA A 49 -11.40 18.85 3.72
N ASP A 50 -11.01 18.49 2.49
CA ASP A 50 -9.95 19.17 1.74
C ASP A 50 -8.58 19.16 2.47
N ALA A 51 -8.35 18.15 3.31
CA ALA A 51 -7.11 17.96 4.05
C ALA A 51 -6.09 17.21 3.17
N THR A 52 -4.87 17.72 3.09
CA THR A 52 -3.78 17.10 2.33
C THR A 52 -3.13 16.03 3.20
N VAL A 53 -3.25 14.79 2.75
CA VAL A 53 -2.70 13.61 3.38
C VAL A 53 -1.55 13.10 2.53
N VAL A 54 -0.39 12.95 3.15
CA VAL A 54 0.85 12.55 2.49
C VAL A 54 1.32 11.24 3.08
N LEU A 55 1.51 10.23 2.22
CA LEU A 55 2.19 9.01 2.60
C LEU A 55 3.69 9.23 2.50
N LYS A 56 4.37 9.11 3.64
CA LYS A 56 5.83 9.21 3.73
C LYS A 56 6.41 7.86 4.10
N CYS A 57 7.50 7.48 3.47
CA CYS A 57 8.15 6.19 3.68
C CYS A 57 9.68 6.31 3.81
N GLY A 58 10.27 5.40 4.57
CA GLY A 58 11.70 5.28 4.80
C GLY A 58 12.24 6.21 5.89
N ALA A 59 13.50 6.01 6.26
CA ALA A 59 14.18 6.80 7.30
C ALA A 59 14.23 8.31 6.98
N THR A 60 14.22 8.67 5.69
CA THR A 60 14.22 10.06 5.21
C THR A 60 12.82 10.67 5.10
N ASN A 61 11.76 9.95 5.49
CA ASN A 61 10.37 10.40 5.37
C ASN A 61 10.00 10.86 3.93
N THR A 62 10.46 10.12 2.93
CA THR A 62 10.28 10.47 1.52
C THR A 62 8.80 10.41 1.15
N LYS A 63 8.29 11.47 0.51
CA LYS A 63 6.92 11.50 0.00
C LYS A 63 6.74 10.47 -1.12
N ILE A 64 5.88 9.49 -0.90
CA ILE A 64 5.52 8.47 -1.90
C ILE A 64 4.24 8.87 -2.65
N ALA A 65 3.23 9.30 -1.91
CA ALA A 65 1.93 9.69 -2.47
C ALA A 65 1.31 10.83 -1.67
N SER A 66 0.40 11.56 -2.30
CA SER A 66 -0.37 12.63 -1.67
C SER A 66 -1.79 12.58 -2.20
N VAL A 67 -2.77 12.69 -1.31
CA VAL A 67 -4.20 12.72 -1.64
C VAL A 67 -4.89 13.76 -0.79
N THR A 68 -5.96 14.32 -1.32
CA THR A 68 -6.82 15.23 -0.57
C THR A 68 -8.03 14.44 -0.06
N THR A 69 -8.37 14.60 1.22
CA THR A 69 -9.54 13.97 1.81
C THR A 69 -10.82 14.52 1.22
N THR A 70 -11.83 13.65 1.14
CA THR A 70 -13.20 14.02 0.77
C THR A 70 -13.87 14.89 1.85
N ARG A 71 -15.07 15.41 1.59
CA ARG A 71 -15.87 16.16 2.60
C ARG A 71 -16.14 15.38 3.90
N ALA A 72 -16.14 14.05 3.82
CA ALA A 72 -16.30 13.18 4.98
C ALA A 72 -14.98 12.92 5.74
N GLY A 73 -13.86 13.51 5.30
CA GLY A 73 -12.53 13.25 5.86
C GLY A 73 -11.88 11.96 5.37
N VAL A 74 -12.53 11.22 4.46
CA VAL A 74 -12.03 9.93 3.96
C VAL A 74 -10.95 10.16 2.91
N PHE A 75 -9.83 9.45 3.03
CA PHE A 75 -8.79 9.37 2.01
C PHE A 75 -8.55 7.92 1.58
N SER A 76 -8.07 7.77 0.35
CA SER A 76 -7.68 6.47 -0.21
C SER A 76 -6.46 6.64 -1.10
N ILE A 77 -5.41 5.86 -0.84
CA ILE A 77 -4.17 5.86 -1.60
C ILE A 77 -3.99 4.45 -2.15
N LEU A 78 -3.80 4.34 -3.46
CA LEU A 78 -3.52 3.07 -4.13
C LEU A 78 -2.04 3.00 -4.50
N LEU A 79 -1.38 1.92 -4.08
CA LEU A 79 0.00 1.59 -4.44
C LEU A 79 0.02 0.25 -5.14
N ASN A 80 1.05 0.01 -5.93
CA ASN A 80 1.24 -1.25 -6.66
C ASN A 80 2.18 -2.19 -5.89
N LEU A 81 1.76 -3.43 -5.66
CA LEU A 81 2.53 -4.50 -5.00
C LEU A 81 3.78 -4.91 -5.79
N LEU A 82 3.87 -4.60 -7.09
CA LEU A 82 5.09 -4.79 -7.88
C LEU A 82 6.24 -3.90 -7.41
N HIS A 83 5.92 -2.72 -6.88
CA HIS A 83 6.90 -1.70 -6.50
C HIS A 83 7.05 -1.56 -4.98
N PHE A 84 6.02 -1.93 -4.22
CA PHE A 84 5.98 -1.75 -2.77
C PHE A 84 5.58 -3.04 -2.06
N ASN A 85 6.38 -3.43 -1.06
CA ASN A 85 6.05 -4.54 -0.18
C ASN A 85 5.20 -4.07 1.00
N VAL A 86 4.18 -4.84 1.35
CA VAL A 86 3.26 -4.53 2.46
C VAL A 86 4.00 -4.44 3.79
N SER A 87 4.92 -5.36 4.05
CA SER A 87 5.76 -5.30 5.26
C SER A 87 6.60 -4.03 5.33
N SER A 88 7.11 -3.55 4.19
CA SER A 88 7.80 -2.25 4.12
C SER A 88 6.85 -1.09 4.36
N ILE A 89 5.62 -1.13 3.82
CA ILE A 89 4.62 -0.10 4.10
C ILE A 89 4.28 -0.04 5.59
N LEU A 90 4.06 -1.18 6.24
CA LEU A 90 3.69 -1.23 7.65
C LEU A 90 4.84 -0.83 8.60
N SER A 91 6.08 -1.19 8.30
CA SER A 91 7.22 -0.88 9.17
C SER A 91 7.93 0.43 8.84
N ASN A 92 7.88 0.90 7.60
CA ASN A 92 8.66 2.04 7.13
C ASN A 92 7.81 3.21 6.65
N CYS A 93 6.48 3.12 6.61
CA CYS A 93 5.64 4.22 6.18
C CYS A 93 4.73 4.75 7.27
N SER A 94 4.50 6.06 7.21
CA SER A 94 3.54 6.77 8.05
C SER A 94 2.71 7.71 7.18
N VAL A 95 1.47 7.90 7.58
CA VAL A 95 0.59 8.87 6.95
C VAL A 95 0.67 10.16 7.73
N VAL A 96 1.03 11.24 7.05
CA VAL A 96 1.18 12.58 7.64
C VAL A 96 0.19 13.53 6.99
N VAL A 97 -0.66 14.17 7.80
CA VAL A 97 -1.56 15.22 7.34
C VAL A 97 -0.81 16.55 7.41
N THR A 98 -0.65 17.20 6.25
CA THR A 98 0.13 18.44 6.12
C THR A 98 -0.73 19.70 6.05
N THR A 99 -2.05 19.57 5.93
CA THR A 99 -2.95 20.72 6.01
C THR A 99 -3.04 21.26 7.43
N PRO A 100 -2.97 22.60 7.61
CA PRO A 100 -3.08 23.21 8.92
C PRO A 100 -4.47 22.94 9.50
N LEU A 101 -4.52 22.15 10.57
CA LEU A 101 -5.75 21.81 11.29
C LEU A 101 -6.49 23.05 11.83
N ALA A 102 -5.80 24.19 11.93
CA ALA A 102 -6.40 25.49 12.25
C ALA A 102 -7.50 25.92 11.26
N ALA A 103 -7.45 25.45 10.00
CA ALA A 103 -8.52 25.66 9.03
C ALA A 103 -9.82 24.90 9.39
N CYS A 104 -9.71 23.91 10.27
CA CYS A 104 -10.77 22.97 10.59
C CYS A 104 -11.27 23.11 12.03
N ASN A 105 -10.38 23.44 12.97
CA ASN A 105 -10.74 23.86 14.31
C ASN A 105 -9.64 24.79 14.84
N ALA A 106 -9.99 26.04 15.16
CA ALA A 106 -9.06 27.05 15.65
C ALA A 106 -8.39 26.69 16.99
N THR A 107 -8.91 25.69 17.71
CA THR A 107 -8.27 25.16 18.93
C THR A 107 -7.10 24.21 18.64
N LEU A 108 -6.94 23.75 17.39
CA LEU A 108 -5.83 22.90 16.98
C LEU A 108 -4.67 23.77 16.48
N SER A 109 -3.47 23.49 16.96
CA SER A 109 -2.28 24.30 16.69
C SER A 109 -1.93 24.29 15.19
N PRO A 110 -1.70 25.44 14.54
CA PRO A 110 -1.43 25.53 13.10
C PRO A 110 -0.09 24.91 12.67
N THR A 111 0.83 24.72 13.62
CA THR A 111 2.20 24.26 13.38
C THR A 111 2.37 22.75 13.51
N GLN A 112 1.37 22.03 14.04
CA GLN A 112 1.50 20.61 14.35
C GLN A 112 0.95 19.75 13.22
N ALA A 113 1.71 18.72 12.83
CA ALA A 113 1.28 17.74 11.85
C ALA A 113 0.63 16.55 12.56
N LEU A 114 -0.38 15.94 11.94
CA LEU A 114 -0.93 14.68 12.44
C LEU A 114 -0.24 13.51 11.75
N THR A 115 0.33 12.60 12.54
CA THR A 115 0.90 11.36 12.03
C THR A 115 0.05 10.19 12.48
N SER A 116 -0.22 9.24 11.59
CA SER A 116 -0.91 7.99 11.93
C SER A 116 -0.08 6.77 11.50
N PRO A 117 0.12 5.79 12.41
CA PRO A 117 0.66 4.50 12.02
C PRO A 117 -0.36 3.72 11.20
N LEU A 118 0.15 2.94 10.26
CA LEU A 118 -0.63 2.11 9.36
C LEU A 118 -0.72 0.68 9.91
N GLN A 119 -1.92 0.09 9.82
CA GLN A 119 -2.13 -1.32 10.13
C GLN A 119 -2.83 -2.03 9.00
N LEU A 120 -2.44 -3.28 8.79
CA LEU A 120 -3.16 -4.17 7.89
C LEU A 120 -4.58 -4.39 8.42
N LEU A 121 -5.57 -4.02 7.61
CA LEU A 121 -6.98 -4.24 7.91
C LEU A 121 -7.42 -5.60 7.36
N LYS A 122 -7.19 -5.81 6.06
CA LYS A 122 -7.65 -7.01 5.37
C LYS A 122 -6.85 -7.26 4.11
N THR A 123 -6.67 -8.53 3.77
CA THR A 123 -6.21 -8.94 2.44
C THR A 123 -7.37 -9.65 1.74
N THR A 124 -7.72 -9.19 0.56
CA THR A 124 -8.76 -9.79 -0.30
C THR A 124 -8.18 -10.07 -1.67
N VAL A 125 -8.56 -11.16 -2.30
CA VAL A 125 -8.18 -11.44 -3.70
C VAL A 125 -9.44 -11.34 -4.55
N ILE A 126 -9.43 -10.47 -5.56
CA ILE A 126 -10.53 -10.29 -6.52
C ILE A 126 -9.96 -10.62 -7.90
N ASP A 127 -10.54 -11.60 -8.59
CA ASP A 127 -10.11 -12.00 -9.95
C ASP A 127 -8.58 -12.18 -10.09
N ASN A 128 -7.99 -12.97 -9.19
CA ASN A 128 -6.53 -13.19 -9.09
C ASN A 128 -5.69 -11.94 -8.76
N LEU A 129 -6.29 -10.79 -8.47
CA LEU A 129 -5.60 -9.58 -8.03
C LEU A 129 -5.59 -9.52 -6.49
N PRO A 130 -4.41 -9.59 -5.83
CA PRO A 130 -4.33 -9.38 -4.39
C PRO A 130 -4.54 -7.90 -4.08
N ILE A 131 -5.55 -7.61 -3.26
CA ILE A 131 -5.89 -6.28 -2.75
C ILE A 131 -5.64 -6.26 -1.25
N ILE A 132 -4.72 -5.41 -0.84
CA ILE A 132 -4.33 -5.28 0.57
C ILE A 132 -4.86 -3.96 1.11
N SER A 133 -5.86 -4.05 1.98
CA SER A 133 -6.44 -2.91 2.66
C SER A 133 -5.67 -2.61 3.94
N VAL A 134 -5.17 -1.38 4.02
CA VAL A 134 -4.41 -0.85 5.16
C VAL A 134 -5.18 0.33 5.74
N GLY A 135 -5.38 0.34 7.06
CA GLY A 135 -6.06 1.41 7.79
C GLY A 135 -5.11 2.27 8.60
N ALA A 136 -5.45 3.55 8.77
CA ALA A 136 -4.83 4.41 9.78
C ALA A 136 -5.43 4.10 11.17
N LEU A 137 -4.58 3.82 12.17
CA LEU A 137 -5.03 3.38 13.51
C LEU A 137 -5.44 4.53 14.45
N GLY A 138 -5.19 5.77 14.05
CA GLY A 138 -5.41 6.93 14.89
C GLY A 138 -4.33 7.98 14.65
N PHE A 139 -4.71 9.24 14.68
CA PHE A 139 -3.82 10.36 14.42
C PHE A 139 -3.29 10.89 15.75
N HIS A 140 -1.97 10.91 15.92
CA HIS A 140 -1.32 11.61 17.01
C HIS A 140 -0.69 12.89 16.49
N VAL A 141 -0.63 13.90 17.37
CA VAL A 141 -0.02 15.18 17.04
C VAL A 141 1.49 15.04 17.16
N THR A 142 2.20 15.34 16.09
CA THR A 142 3.66 15.38 16.05
C THR A 142 4.08 16.84 15.93
N SER A 143 4.84 17.31 16.92
CA SER A 143 5.38 18.66 16.99
C SER A 143 6.72 18.79 16.29
#